data_AF-M1W5L6-F1
#
_entry.id   AF-M1W5L6-F1
#
_cell.length_a   1.000
_cell.length_b   1.000
_cell.length_c   1.000
_cell.angle_alpha   90.00
_cell.angle_beta   90.00
_cell.angle_gamma   90.00
#
_symmetry.space_group_name_H-M   'P 1'
#
loop_
_entity.id
_entity.type
_entity.pdbx_description
1 polymer ?
#
loop_
_entity_poly.entity_id
_entity_poly.type
_entity_poly.pdbx_seq_one_letter_code
_entity_poly.pdbx_strand_id
1 'polypeptide(L)'
;MAESTTTSDIGRVLKLLRGVDLEYPDGQLLECFLRDSKDPLQTARYILGRCSAEGDSLNLATLLSDWKRLISVFTYDGSRHSSCDPTIISAIRKRDRGKCCLTGLGHSVWDPLVVVPLLPPEGFQIDKELHELLGIFIGPSLLDWLLLKAASLSPEQNHWLVRKSAAAARTQGFFEFKIKSGLKYNVYTSGIRSPTAPSIIKKVPFCRPARFTDCTASHVDNPDTSALEILSRLAKPIRWTGVAREVASKRPKTVRNGPMASLWRFLSERGATAVALAWRLVPAIIRIRAYRGLAFLGAHMYGPSCSFNVQRLPFGLYLKATSTMSHRQLANEFAALQLVRRHTSVPVPSALDLASDSKKSYLLTTKVRGVPLGWCIDTLSRDEVTTLVGDVQKYLSELRAIPKEVSPKYAITNALGKECYDARIIMGSQYDEARGDFFGPFVDEDDFNNTLRCGALPDVVHSSGHEIVFTHGDLNMRNIMMHNGRLSGFIDWETCGWYPDYWDYTKAHFTTKLHRRWLKMVDAAFGKLGNYEAELAVERQLWEYCF
;
A
#
# COMPACT_ATOMS: atom_id res chain seq x y z
N MET A 1 -7.19 27.46 27.82
CA MET A 1 -7.21 28.33 26.62
C MET A 1 -6.03 28.11 25.68
N ALA A 2 -4.80 27.83 26.16
CA ALA A 2 -3.62 27.61 25.31
C ALA A 2 -3.63 26.32 24.46
N GLU A 3 -4.27 25.22 24.91
CA GLU A 3 -4.42 24.00 24.10
C GLU A 3 -5.43 24.13 22.96
N SER A 4 -6.39 25.07 23.04
CA SER A 4 -7.37 25.28 21.96
C SER A 4 -6.80 26.09 20.79
N THR A 5 -5.77 26.91 21.04
CA THR A 5 -5.08 27.69 20.01
C THR A 5 -3.98 26.90 19.30
N THR A 6 -3.40 25.86 19.93
CA THR A 6 -2.34 25.02 19.31
C THR A 6 -2.83 24.10 18.20
N THR A 7 -4.04 23.53 18.31
CA THR A 7 -4.65 22.73 17.24
C THR A 7 -5.18 23.60 16.08
N SER A 8 -5.45 24.88 16.38
CA SER A 8 -6.05 25.84 15.45
C SER A 8 -5.13 26.17 14.28
N ASP A 9 -3.87 26.53 14.52
CA ASP A 9 -2.97 26.98 13.44
C ASP A 9 -2.60 25.86 12.46
N ILE A 10 -2.28 24.66 12.96
CA ILE A 10 -2.02 23.48 12.12
C ILE A 10 -3.28 23.17 11.28
N GLY A 11 -4.46 23.20 11.91
CA GLY A 11 -5.74 22.99 11.23
C GLY A 11 -6.00 24.03 10.13
N ARG A 12 -5.72 25.31 10.41
CA ARG A 12 -5.85 26.43 9.46
C ARG A 12 -4.94 26.25 8.26
N VAL A 13 -3.66 25.93 8.46
CA VAL A 13 -2.73 25.69 7.35
C VAL A 13 -3.15 24.46 6.53
N LEU A 14 -3.54 23.37 7.18
CA LEU A 14 -4.04 22.20 6.46
C LEU A 14 -5.30 22.51 5.63
N LYS A 15 -6.20 23.36 6.14
CA LYS A 15 -7.37 23.81 5.39
C LYS A 15 -6.96 24.67 4.19
N LEU A 16 -6.01 25.60 4.38
CA LEU A 16 -5.45 26.44 3.32
C LEU A 16 -4.77 25.59 2.23
N LEU A 17 -3.84 24.70 2.59
CA LEU A 17 -3.14 23.82 1.64
C LEU A 17 -4.09 22.91 0.85
N ARG A 18 -5.24 22.55 1.42
CA ARG A 18 -6.25 21.71 0.77
C ARG A 18 -7.26 22.50 -0.05
N GLY A 19 -7.37 23.81 0.16
CA GLY A 19 -8.25 24.70 -0.59
C GLY A 19 -7.62 25.22 -1.89
N VAL A 20 -6.29 25.18 -2.00
CA VAL A 20 -5.56 25.62 -3.19
C VAL A 20 -5.44 24.48 -4.20
N ASP A 21 -5.73 24.75 -5.48
CA ASP A 21 -5.57 23.79 -6.57
C ASP A 21 -4.08 23.68 -6.99
N LEU A 22 -3.33 22.90 -6.22
CA LEU A 22 -1.94 22.57 -6.53
C LEU A 22 -1.85 21.32 -7.41
N GLU A 23 -0.83 21.28 -8.26
CA GLU A 23 -0.53 20.08 -9.05
C GLU A 23 -0.26 18.89 -8.13
N TYR A 24 -0.79 17.71 -8.45
CA TYR A 24 -0.51 16.53 -7.64
C TYR A 24 0.92 16.00 -7.95
N PRO A 25 1.79 15.76 -6.95
CA PRO A 25 1.57 15.67 -5.51
C PRO A 25 2.03 16.89 -4.67
N ASP A 26 2.13 18.09 -5.23
CA ASP A 26 2.70 19.27 -4.55
C ASP A 26 1.99 19.63 -3.24
N GLY A 27 0.66 19.48 -3.17
CA GLY A 27 -0.07 19.61 -1.92
C GLY A 27 0.35 18.60 -0.84
N GLN A 28 0.70 17.36 -1.23
CA GLN A 28 1.25 16.36 -0.30
C GLN A 28 2.66 16.73 0.17
N LEU A 29 3.44 17.36 -0.72
CA LEU A 29 4.80 17.79 -0.39
C LEU A 29 4.78 18.93 0.65
N LEU A 30 3.83 19.86 0.56
CA LEU A 30 3.63 20.91 1.57
C LEU A 30 2.98 20.38 2.86
N GLU A 31 2.00 19.46 2.77
CA GLU A 31 1.49 18.78 3.97
C GLU A 31 2.61 18.00 4.70
N CYS A 32 3.56 17.42 3.96
CA CYS A 32 4.76 16.76 4.50
C CYS A 32 5.70 17.76 5.17
N PHE A 33 5.96 18.92 4.55
CA PHE A 33 6.74 20.00 5.17
C PHE A 33 6.17 20.41 6.53
N LEU A 34 4.85 20.53 6.64
CA LEU A 34 4.17 20.86 7.90
C LEU A 34 4.19 19.71 8.92
N ARG A 35 3.82 18.49 8.51
CA ARG A 35 3.56 17.38 9.45
C ARG A 35 4.81 16.68 9.92
N ASP A 36 5.85 16.61 9.07
CA ASP A 36 7.07 15.86 9.35
C ASP A 36 8.24 16.76 9.82
N SER A 37 8.01 18.06 9.98
CA SER A 37 9.00 18.98 10.56
C SER A 37 9.29 18.68 12.03
N LYS A 38 10.37 19.27 12.55
CA LYS A 38 10.76 19.13 13.96
C LYS A 38 9.71 19.72 14.91
N ASP A 39 9.13 20.84 14.53
CA ASP A 39 8.05 21.51 15.23
C ASP A 39 6.94 21.90 14.23
N PRO A 40 5.88 21.06 14.10
CA PRO A 40 4.75 21.33 13.23
C PRO A 40 4.01 22.63 13.55
N LEU A 41 3.98 23.07 14.81
CA LEU A 41 3.30 24.30 15.20
C LEU A 41 4.09 25.53 14.77
N GLN A 42 5.40 25.53 15.01
CA GLN A 42 6.29 26.58 14.51
C GLN A 42 6.24 26.65 12.97
N THR A 43 6.20 25.49 12.32
CA THR A 43 6.09 25.41 10.86
C THR A 43 4.74 25.96 10.37
N ALA A 44 3.64 25.69 11.07
CA ALA A 44 2.34 26.27 10.74
C ALA A 44 2.37 27.80 10.80
N ARG A 45 2.96 28.36 11.86
CA ARG A 45 3.12 29.82 12.03
C ARG A 45 4.01 30.43 10.96
N TYR A 46 5.09 29.74 10.58
CA TYR A 46 5.96 30.16 9.49
C TYR A 46 5.18 30.27 8.17
N ILE A 47 4.39 29.24 7.83
CA ILE A 47 3.57 29.23 6.62
C ILE A 47 2.53 30.35 6.66
N LEU A 48 1.81 30.52 7.78
CA LEU A 48 0.84 31.60 7.95
C LEU A 48 1.49 32.99 7.84
N GLY A 49 2.67 33.17 8.41
CA GLY A 49 3.44 34.42 8.31
C GLY A 49 3.81 34.76 6.87
N ARG A 50 4.22 33.78 6.06
CA ARG A 50 4.47 33.98 4.63
C ARG A 50 3.20 34.19 3.80
N CYS A 51 2.05 33.68 4.24
CA CYS A 51 0.80 33.76 3.48
C CYS A 51 -0.11 34.93 3.88
N SER A 52 0.16 35.68 4.96
CA SER A 52 -0.74 36.74 5.46
C SER A 52 -0.65 38.08 4.69
N ALA A 53 0.03 38.11 3.53
CA ALA A 53 0.11 39.28 2.65
C ALA A 53 -0.67 39.00 1.36
N GLU A 54 -1.48 39.97 0.89
CA GLU A 54 -2.32 39.89 -0.31
C GLU A 54 -1.57 39.20 -1.48
N GLY A 55 -1.88 37.91 -1.74
CA GLY A 55 -1.15 37.10 -2.72
C GLY A 55 -0.93 35.62 -2.36
N ASP A 56 -1.80 35.02 -1.54
CA ASP A 56 -1.66 33.69 -0.92
C ASP A 56 -1.15 32.57 -1.87
N SER A 57 -1.62 32.54 -3.12
CA SER A 57 -1.22 31.52 -4.10
C SER A 57 0.23 31.68 -4.57
N LEU A 58 0.70 32.91 -4.76
CA LEU A 58 2.07 33.22 -5.19
C LEU A 58 3.08 32.89 -4.09
N ASN A 59 2.72 33.16 -2.83
CA ASN A 59 3.57 32.87 -1.67
C ASN A 59 3.75 31.36 -1.42
N LEU A 60 2.70 30.56 -1.62
CA LEU A 60 2.79 29.10 -1.57
C LEU A 60 3.61 28.52 -2.72
N ALA A 61 3.48 29.07 -3.93
CA ALA A 61 4.26 28.62 -5.08
C ALA A 61 5.76 28.86 -4.87
N THR A 62 6.14 30.03 -4.32
CA THR A 62 7.53 30.34 -3.95
C THR A 62 8.04 29.40 -2.86
N LEU A 63 7.27 29.20 -1.78
CA LEU A 63 7.62 28.25 -0.72
C LEU A 63 7.84 26.83 -1.26
N LEU A 64 6.94 26.37 -2.13
CA LEU A 64 7.04 25.07 -2.77
C LEU A 64 8.27 24.95 -3.67
N SER A 65 8.60 26.02 -4.41
CA SER A 65 9.79 26.08 -5.26
C SER A 65 11.07 26.00 -4.42
N ASP A 66 11.18 26.80 -3.36
CA ASP A 66 12.29 26.76 -2.41
C ASP A 66 12.41 25.38 -1.76
N TRP A 67 11.28 24.78 -1.38
CA TRP A 67 11.24 23.46 -0.77
C TRP A 67 11.71 22.37 -1.73
N LYS A 68 11.24 22.38 -2.98
CA LYS A 68 11.71 21.45 -4.02
C LYS A 68 13.21 21.61 -4.28
N ARG A 69 13.71 22.86 -4.34
CA ARG A 69 15.14 23.17 -4.51
C ARG A 69 15.96 22.61 -3.34
N LEU A 70 15.52 22.84 -2.11
CA LEU A 70 16.19 22.32 -0.92
C LEU A 70 16.24 20.79 -0.90
N ILE A 71 15.13 20.11 -1.21
CA ILE A 71 15.10 18.64 -1.29
C ILE A 71 16.09 18.12 -2.33
N SER A 72 16.22 18.81 -3.47
CA SER A 72 17.09 18.37 -4.57
C SER A 72 18.56 18.27 -4.18
N VAL A 73 19.01 19.08 -3.20
CA VAL A 73 20.37 19.03 -2.63
C VAL A 73 20.65 17.67 -1.99
N PHE A 74 19.63 17.00 -1.44
CA PHE A 74 19.75 15.71 -0.77
C PHE A 74 19.43 14.51 -1.68
N THR A 75 18.94 14.75 -2.90
CA THR A 75 18.69 13.69 -3.89
C THR A 75 19.93 13.44 -4.75
N TYR A 76 20.98 12.96 -4.13
CA TYR A 76 22.24 12.64 -4.82
C TYR A 76 22.15 11.29 -5.56
N ASP A 77 22.49 11.28 -6.85
CA ASP A 77 22.70 10.06 -7.62
C ASP A 77 24.11 9.53 -7.35
N GLY A 78 24.22 8.29 -6.86
CA GLY A 78 25.49 7.63 -6.48
C GLY A 78 26.49 7.43 -7.62
N SER A 79 26.33 8.08 -8.76
CA SER A 79 27.23 8.00 -9.91
C SER A 79 28.59 8.67 -9.68
N ARG A 80 28.76 9.54 -8.67
CA ARG A 80 30.07 10.14 -8.30
C ARG A 80 30.62 9.60 -6.97
N HIS A 81 30.64 8.29 -6.82
CA HIS A 81 31.40 7.68 -5.73
C HIS A 81 32.89 7.96 -5.94
N SER A 82 33.45 8.91 -5.19
CA SER A 82 34.88 9.00 -4.96
C SER A 82 35.35 7.63 -4.44
N SER A 83 36.35 7.04 -5.09
CA SER A 83 36.92 5.76 -4.67
C SER A 83 37.41 5.87 -3.21
N CYS A 84 36.67 5.31 -2.26
CA CYS A 84 37.18 5.16 -0.88
C CYS A 84 38.40 4.24 -0.88
N ASP A 85 39.38 4.58 -0.04
CA ASP A 85 40.55 3.75 0.20
C ASP A 85 40.14 2.31 0.59
N PRO A 86 40.76 1.27 0.02
CA PRO A 86 40.51 -0.13 0.39
C PRO A 86 40.58 -0.42 1.90
N THR A 87 41.45 0.28 2.63
CA THR A 87 41.59 0.15 4.09
C THR A 87 40.33 0.60 4.83
N ILE A 88 39.77 1.76 4.45
CA ILE A 88 38.51 2.30 4.97
C ILE A 88 37.35 1.35 4.65
N ILE A 89 37.30 0.82 3.42
CA ILE A 89 36.27 -0.16 3.03
C ILE A 89 36.33 -1.40 3.92
N SER A 90 37.54 -1.90 4.21
CA SER A 90 37.74 -3.05 5.10
C SER A 90 37.29 -2.76 6.53
N ALA A 91 37.64 -1.57 7.06
CA ALA A 91 37.23 -1.13 8.39
C ALA A 91 35.69 -1.06 8.52
N ILE A 92 35.02 -0.43 7.56
CA ILE A 92 33.55 -0.31 7.52
C ILE A 92 32.90 -1.70 7.39
N ARG A 93 33.44 -2.59 6.54
CA ARG A 93 32.93 -3.96 6.42
C ARG A 93 33.02 -4.74 7.72
N LYS A 94 34.11 -4.57 8.47
CA LYS A 94 34.30 -5.18 9.79
C LYS A 94 33.32 -4.59 10.81
N ARG A 95 33.19 -3.26 10.86
CA ARG A 95 32.24 -2.54 11.73
C ARG A 95 30.80 -3.01 11.50
N ASP A 96 30.37 -3.10 10.24
CA ASP A 96 28.99 -3.44 9.86
C ASP A 96 28.77 -4.96 9.76
N ARG A 97 29.76 -5.76 10.18
CA ARG A 97 29.71 -7.24 10.24
C ARG A 97 29.34 -7.89 8.90
N GLY A 98 29.75 -7.29 7.79
CA GLY A 98 29.41 -7.79 6.45
C GLY A 98 27.90 -7.86 6.16
N LYS A 99 27.09 -7.04 6.83
CA LYS A 99 25.64 -6.97 6.64
C LYS A 99 25.22 -5.58 6.20
N CYS A 100 24.18 -5.53 5.38
CA CYS A 100 23.55 -4.29 4.97
C CYS A 100 22.88 -3.60 6.15
N CYS A 101 23.27 -2.35 6.48
CA CYS A 101 22.66 -1.57 7.56
C CYS A 101 21.16 -1.30 7.32
N LEU A 102 20.73 -1.24 6.06
CA LEU A 102 19.34 -0.98 5.66
C LEU A 102 18.42 -2.20 5.69
N THR A 103 18.95 -3.40 5.43
CA THR A 103 18.11 -4.59 5.25
C THR A 103 18.46 -5.75 6.18
N GLY A 104 19.64 -5.73 6.80
CA GLY A 104 20.21 -6.83 7.57
C GLY A 104 20.73 -7.99 6.72
N LEU A 105 20.58 -7.92 5.39
CA LEU A 105 21.00 -8.98 4.48
C LEU A 105 22.52 -8.93 4.26
N GLY A 106 23.15 -10.11 4.14
CA GLY A 106 24.56 -10.23 3.76
C GLY A 106 24.80 -9.97 2.28
N HIS A 107 26.02 -10.27 1.81
CA HIS A 107 26.41 -10.18 0.41
C HIS A 107 25.56 -11.07 -0.51
N SER A 108 25.39 -10.65 -1.77
CA SER A 108 24.79 -11.45 -2.84
C SER A 108 25.45 -11.09 -4.16
N VAL A 109 25.69 -12.08 -5.01
CA VAL A 109 26.29 -11.88 -6.35
C VAL A 109 25.46 -10.91 -7.19
N TRP A 110 24.12 -11.01 -7.11
CA TRP A 110 23.19 -10.17 -7.87
C TRP A 110 22.88 -8.82 -7.21
N ASP A 111 23.28 -8.64 -5.95
CA ASP A 111 23.00 -7.45 -5.16
C ASP A 111 24.10 -7.24 -4.10
N PRO A 112 25.30 -6.83 -4.54
CA PRO A 112 26.50 -6.83 -3.71
C PRO A 112 26.44 -5.73 -2.63
N LEU A 113 27.24 -5.93 -1.59
CA LEU A 113 27.47 -4.91 -0.57
C LEU A 113 28.46 -3.86 -1.07
N VAL A 114 28.06 -2.61 -0.95
CA VAL A 114 28.81 -1.40 -1.31
C VAL A 114 28.91 -0.49 -0.10
N VAL A 115 30.03 0.22 0.00
CA VAL A 115 30.21 1.30 0.97
C VAL A 115 29.71 2.58 0.30
N VAL A 116 28.75 3.27 0.93
CA VAL A 116 28.21 4.51 0.37
C VAL A 116 28.14 5.60 1.45
N PRO A 117 28.25 6.88 1.08
CA PRO A 117 28.15 7.96 2.04
C PRO A 117 26.71 8.17 2.54
N LEU A 118 26.58 8.69 3.76
CA LEU A 118 25.33 9.18 4.33
C LEU A 118 24.99 10.52 3.70
N LEU A 119 25.86 11.52 3.88
CA LEU A 119 25.77 12.86 3.30
C LEU A 119 26.80 13.04 2.16
N PRO A 120 26.47 13.80 1.11
CA PRO A 120 27.39 14.03 -0.01
C PRO A 120 28.75 14.61 0.48
N PRO A 121 29.89 14.01 0.09
CA PRO A 121 31.20 14.43 0.59
C PRO A 121 31.78 15.67 -0.12
N GLU A 122 31.41 15.93 -1.38
CA GLU A 122 31.94 17.03 -2.20
C GLU A 122 30.80 17.90 -2.75
N GLY A 123 30.93 19.23 -2.65
CA GLY A 123 29.96 20.19 -3.20
C GLY A 123 28.64 20.27 -2.43
N PHE A 124 28.58 19.77 -1.19
CA PHE A 124 27.42 19.91 -0.31
C PHE A 124 27.33 21.34 0.22
N GLN A 125 26.82 22.24 -0.62
CA GLN A 125 26.49 23.61 -0.25
C GLN A 125 24.98 23.80 -0.33
N ILE A 126 24.43 24.35 0.74
CA ILE A 126 23.03 24.77 0.81
C ILE A 126 23.03 26.28 0.72
N ASP A 127 22.29 26.83 -0.25
CA ASP A 127 22.14 28.27 -0.42
C ASP A 127 21.67 28.91 0.90
N LYS A 128 22.28 30.04 1.29
CA LYS A 128 21.97 30.72 2.58
C LYS A 128 20.49 31.06 2.73
N GLU A 129 19.83 31.37 1.62
CA GLU A 129 18.39 31.65 1.56
C GLU A 129 17.51 30.44 1.91
N LEU A 130 18.03 29.21 1.81
CA LEU A 130 17.30 27.99 2.19
C LEU A 130 17.59 27.54 3.63
N HIS A 131 18.52 28.20 4.35
CA HIS A 131 18.89 27.81 5.72
C HIS A 131 17.73 27.98 6.69
N GLU A 132 16.95 29.07 6.56
CA GLU A 132 15.76 29.28 7.38
C GLU A 132 14.75 28.14 7.17
N LEU A 133 14.44 27.82 5.90
CA LEU A 133 13.49 26.78 5.53
C LEU A 133 13.94 25.40 6.04
N LEU A 134 15.23 25.10 5.90
CA LEU A 134 15.81 23.87 6.43
C LEU A 134 15.73 23.84 7.95
N GLY A 135 16.09 24.93 8.63
CA GLY A 135 16.05 25.07 10.08
C GLY A 135 14.65 24.89 10.67
N ILE A 136 13.62 25.41 10.00
CA ILE A 136 12.21 25.14 10.35
C ILE A 136 11.90 23.64 10.26
N PHE A 137 12.39 22.97 9.21
CA PHE A 137 12.07 21.56 8.97
C PHE A 137 12.84 20.58 9.88
N ILE A 138 14.16 20.69 9.99
CA ILE A 138 14.99 19.76 10.78
C ILE A 138 15.23 20.23 12.21
N GLY A 139 15.03 21.51 12.49
CA GLY A 139 15.32 22.16 13.77
C GLY A 139 16.69 22.85 13.80
N PRO A 140 16.85 23.90 14.61
CA PRO A 140 18.05 24.73 14.64
C PRO A 140 19.31 23.94 15.02
N SER A 141 19.21 23.03 16.01
CA SER A 141 20.36 22.24 16.45
C SER A 141 20.95 21.34 15.36
N LEU A 142 20.09 20.75 14.52
CA LEU A 142 20.55 19.92 13.40
C LEU A 142 21.08 20.78 12.24
N LEU A 143 20.52 21.98 12.04
CA LEU A 143 21.04 22.93 11.07
C LEU A 143 22.45 23.40 11.47
N ASP A 144 22.65 23.82 12.72
CA ASP A 144 23.94 24.25 13.23
C ASP A 144 24.97 23.12 13.11
N TRP A 145 24.58 21.89 13.49
CA TRP A 145 25.43 20.73 13.31
C TRP A 145 25.79 20.49 11.84
N LEU A 146 24.82 20.60 10.93
CA LEU A 146 25.03 20.38 9.50
C LEU A 146 26.00 21.42 8.90
N LEU A 147 25.86 22.69 9.29
CA LEU A 147 26.70 23.78 8.79
C LEU A 147 28.12 23.76 9.38
N LEU A 148 28.28 23.32 10.63
CA LEU A 148 29.56 23.41 11.35
C LEU A 148 30.37 22.11 11.34
N LYS A 149 29.72 20.93 11.32
CA LYS A 149 30.38 19.64 11.59
C LYS A 149 30.29 18.62 10.46
N ALA A 150 29.32 18.73 9.55
CA ALA A 150 29.11 17.68 8.54
C ALA A 150 30.31 17.53 7.59
N ALA A 151 31.00 18.63 7.26
CA ALA A 151 32.19 18.61 6.42
C ALA A 151 33.43 17.99 7.10
N SER A 152 33.43 17.90 8.43
CA SER A 152 34.54 17.35 9.22
C SER A 152 34.34 15.88 9.64
N LEU A 153 33.31 15.21 9.12
CA LEU A 153 33.05 13.81 9.45
C LEU A 153 34.18 12.92 8.94
N SER A 154 34.60 11.97 9.78
CA SER A 154 35.51 10.91 9.32
C SER A 154 34.83 10.04 8.26
N PRO A 155 35.62 9.38 7.38
CA PRO A 155 35.07 8.43 6.42
C PRO A 155 34.19 7.37 7.08
N GLU A 156 34.55 6.88 8.26
CA GLU A 156 33.78 5.92 9.04
C GLU A 156 32.43 6.50 9.47
N GLN A 157 32.39 7.72 9.99
CA GLN A 157 31.16 8.38 10.44
C GLN A 157 30.21 8.69 9.28
N ASN A 158 30.74 9.09 8.12
CA ASN A 158 29.93 9.46 6.96
C ASN A 158 29.62 8.29 6.02
N HIS A 159 30.07 7.05 6.27
CA HIS A 159 29.80 5.93 5.37
C HIS A 159 29.19 4.72 6.08
N TRP A 160 28.47 3.91 5.31
CA TRP A 160 27.89 2.65 5.77
C TRP A 160 27.95 1.55 4.72
N LEU A 161 27.83 0.31 5.16
CA LEU A 161 27.73 -0.86 4.30
C LEU A 161 26.26 -1.17 3.97
N VAL A 162 25.91 -1.14 2.69
CA VAL A 162 24.55 -1.43 2.21
C VAL A 162 24.57 -2.26 0.95
N ARG A 163 23.47 -2.96 0.65
CA ARG A 163 23.30 -3.55 -0.67
C ARG A 163 23.14 -2.48 -1.74
N LYS A 164 23.65 -2.71 -2.95
CA LYS A 164 23.53 -1.76 -4.08
C LYS A 164 22.08 -1.36 -4.35
N SER A 165 21.16 -2.32 -4.32
CA SER A 165 19.72 -2.04 -4.49
C SER A 165 19.13 -1.22 -3.34
N ALA A 166 19.60 -1.44 -2.11
CA ALA A 166 19.16 -0.71 -0.92
C ALA A 166 19.69 0.73 -0.91
N ALA A 167 20.92 0.95 -1.39
CA ALA A 167 21.48 2.29 -1.60
C ALA A 167 20.62 3.11 -2.56
N ALA A 168 20.27 2.52 -3.72
CA ALA A 168 19.40 3.15 -4.71
C ALA A 168 17.99 3.42 -4.17
N ALA A 169 17.44 2.51 -3.36
CA ALA A 169 16.15 2.74 -2.73
C ALA A 169 16.20 3.86 -1.66
N ARG A 170 17.32 3.99 -0.93
CA ARG A 170 17.49 5.08 0.05
C ARG A 170 17.53 6.45 -0.63
N THR A 171 18.26 6.60 -1.74
CA THR A 171 18.32 7.88 -2.48
C THR A 171 16.96 8.29 -3.07
N GLN A 172 16.02 7.35 -3.17
CA GLN A 172 14.64 7.58 -3.59
C GLN A 172 13.66 7.77 -2.41
N GLY A 173 14.16 7.84 -1.17
CA GLY A 173 13.34 8.10 0.02
C GLY A 173 12.57 6.89 0.54
N PHE A 174 12.95 5.66 0.18
CA PHE A 174 12.24 4.46 0.63
C PHE A 174 12.63 3.99 2.05
N PHE A 175 13.64 4.58 2.68
CA PHE A 175 14.09 4.19 4.02
C PHE A 175 14.10 5.38 4.97
N GLU A 176 13.54 5.15 6.16
CA GLU A 176 13.51 6.07 7.30
C GLU A 176 14.18 5.40 8.51
N PHE A 177 14.68 6.19 9.45
CA PHE A 177 15.44 5.73 10.61
C PHE A 177 14.93 6.38 11.90
N LYS A 178 14.83 5.58 12.95
CA LYS A 178 14.62 6.10 14.31
C LYS A 178 15.74 5.63 15.20
N ILE A 179 16.64 6.55 15.54
CA ILE A 179 17.70 6.32 16.52
C ILE A 179 17.06 6.18 17.90
N LYS A 180 17.49 5.19 18.68
CA LYS A 180 17.08 4.95 20.06
C LYS A 180 18.28 5.19 20.99
N SER A 181 18.05 5.13 22.30
CA SER A 181 19.14 5.22 23.27
C SER A 181 20.20 4.13 23.06
N GLY A 182 21.46 4.51 23.24
CA GLY A 182 22.62 3.66 23.00
C GLY A 182 22.85 3.36 21.52
N LEU A 183 23.25 2.13 21.21
CA LEU A 183 23.59 1.69 19.85
C LEU A 183 22.40 1.19 19.03
N LYS A 184 21.15 1.37 19.48
CA LYS A 184 19.96 0.79 18.85
C LYS A 184 19.31 1.75 17.86
N TYR A 185 18.80 1.25 16.75
CA TYR A 185 17.98 2.02 15.81
C TYR A 185 16.94 1.13 15.14
N ASN A 186 15.87 1.75 14.61
CA ASN A 186 14.90 1.08 13.76
C ASN A 186 15.02 1.61 12.33
N VAL A 187 14.92 0.72 11.34
CA VAL A 187 14.78 1.07 9.93
C VAL A 187 13.33 0.85 9.52
N TYR A 188 12.72 1.83 8.89
CA TYR A 188 11.36 1.75 8.36
C TYR A 188 11.39 1.85 6.84
N THR A 189 10.52 1.09 6.17
CA THR A 189 10.27 1.29 4.74
C THR A 189 9.17 2.30 4.53
N SER A 190 9.33 3.22 3.57
CA SER A 190 8.34 4.26 3.30
C SER A 190 6.94 3.69 3.00
N GLY A 191 5.92 4.35 3.56
CA GLY A 191 4.51 4.09 3.24
C GLY A 191 4.10 4.62 1.86
N ILE A 192 4.86 5.56 1.28
CA ILE A 192 4.57 6.16 -0.03
C ILE A 192 5.08 5.22 -1.12
N ARG A 193 4.16 4.56 -1.83
CA ARG A 193 4.49 3.44 -2.72
C ARG A 193 4.86 3.90 -4.14
N SER A 194 5.47 2.98 -4.88
CA SER A 194 5.73 3.10 -6.31
C SER A 194 5.68 1.72 -6.97
N PRO A 195 5.11 1.58 -8.17
CA PRO A 195 5.26 0.38 -8.97
C PRO A 195 6.71 0.17 -9.45
N THR A 196 7.51 1.23 -9.52
CA THR A 196 8.93 1.22 -9.93
C THR A 196 9.90 1.06 -8.76
N ALA A 197 9.39 0.89 -7.54
CA ALA A 197 10.21 0.70 -6.34
C ALA A 197 11.19 -0.47 -6.53
N PRO A 198 12.47 -0.30 -6.12
CA PRO A 198 13.46 -1.38 -6.19
C PRO A 198 12.97 -2.64 -5.50
N SER A 199 13.26 -3.81 -6.09
CA SER A 199 12.74 -5.12 -5.62
C SER A 199 13.09 -5.43 -4.16
N ILE A 200 14.16 -4.83 -3.64
CA ILE A 200 14.57 -4.94 -2.24
C ILE A 200 13.49 -4.45 -1.26
N ILE A 201 12.70 -3.44 -1.62
CA ILE A 201 11.62 -2.90 -0.77
C ILE A 201 10.53 -3.94 -0.53
N LYS A 202 10.36 -4.90 -1.45
CA LYS A 202 9.41 -6.02 -1.28
C LYS A 202 9.96 -7.14 -0.40
N LYS A 203 11.26 -7.15 -0.11
CA LYS A 203 11.96 -8.20 0.66
C LYS A 203 12.23 -7.81 2.11
N VAL A 204 11.93 -6.56 2.49
CA VAL A 204 12.25 -6.01 3.81
C VAL A 204 10.95 -5.76 4.56
N PRO A 205 10.84 -6.12 5.85
CA PRO A 205 9.66 -5.81 6.65
C PRO A 205 9.49 -4.30 6.82
N PHE A 206 8.26 -3.87 7.11
CA PHE A 206 7.95 -2.44 7.30
C PHE A 206 8.82 -1.78 8.37
N CYS A 207 9.11 -2.49 9.46
CA CYS A 207 9.99 -2.04 10.54
C CYS A 207 11.02 -3.14 10.83
N ARG A 208 12.30 -2.77 10.89
CA ARG A 208 13.40 -3.65 11.26
C ARG A 208 14.19 -3.04 12.42
N PRO A 209 14.23 -3.70 13.59
CA PRO A 209 15.17 -3.31 14.63
C PRO A 209 16.60 -3.64 14.22
N ALA A 210 17.54 -2.78 14.58
CA ALA A 210 18.94 -2.90 14.28
C ALA A 210 19.80 -2.32 15.41
N ARG A 211 21.10 -2.62 15.38
CA ARG A 211 22.07 -2.13 16.35
C ARG A 211 23.39 -1.84 15.66
N PHE A 212 23.99 -0.70 15.98
CA PHE A 212 25.39 -0.42 15.66
C PHE A 212 26.30 -1.39 16.41
N THR A 213 27.45 -1.69 15.82
CA THR A 213 28.45 -2.51 16.49
C THR A 213 29.14 -1.67 17.57
N ASP A 214 29.36 -2.28 18.72
CA ASP A 214 30.25 -1.69 19.72
C ASP A 214 31.68 -1.87 19.23
N CYS A 215 32.26 -0.80 18.73
CA CYS A 215 33.59 -0.74 18.16
C CYS A 215 34.58 0.01 19.04
N THR A 216 34.24 0.23 20.32
CA THR A 216 35.08 0.94 21.30
C THR A 216 36.51 0.39 21.38
N ALA A 217 36.66 -0.95 21.38
CA ALA A 217 37.96 -1.61 21.40
C ALA A 217 38.73 -1.56 20.07
N SER A 218 38.06 -1.27 18.95
CA SER A 218 38.66 -1.22 17.61
C SER A 218 38.92 0.19 17.09
N HIS A 219 38.56 1.23 17.86
CA HIS A 219 38.67 2.66 17.49
C HIS A 219 38.04 3.01 16.13
N VAL A 220 37.00 2.29 15.72
CA VAL A 220 36.24 2.58 14.49
C VAL A 220 34.94 3.26 14.87
N ASP A 221 34.72 4.47 14.38
CA ASP A 221 33.53 5.24 14.68
C ASP A 221 32.26 4.64 14.05
N ASN A 222 31.17 4.77 14.78
CA ASN A 222 29.84 4.45 14.27
C ASN A 222 29.34 5.54 13.31
N PRO A 223 28.40 5.19 12.42
CA PRO A 223 27.74 6.18 11.56
C PRO A 223 27.15 7.33 12.39
N ASP A 224 27.32 8.56 11.92
CA ASP A 224 26.85 9.74 12.66
C ASP A 224 25.31 9.74 12.76
N THR A 225 24.80 9.94 13.98
CA THR A 225 23.37 9.87 14.26
C THR A 225 22.61 11.11 13.80
N SER A 226 23.25 12.28 13.77
CA SER A 226 22.65 13.53 13.28
C SER A 226 22.47 13.48 11.77
N ALA A 227 23.48 12.98 11.04
CA ALA A 227 23.37 12.70 9.60
C ALA A 227 22.20 11.75 9.30
N LEU A 228 22.06 10.68 10.08
CA LEU A 228 20.95 9.73 9.94
C LEU A 228 19.59 10.35 10.28
N GLU A 229 19.49 11.21 11.29
CA GLU A 229 18.25 11.93 11.61
C GLU A 229 17.84 12.87 10.47
N ILE A 230 18.77 13.64 9.92
CA ILE A 230 18.52 14.53 8.77
C ILE A 230 18.02 13.73 7.57
N LEU A 231 18.73 12.65 7.20
CA LEU A 231 18.32 11.77 6.10
C LEU A 231 16.94 11.14 6.32
N SER A 232 16.65 10.72 7.56
CA SER A 232 15.35 10.17 7.90
C SER A 232 14.23 11.19 7.74
N ARG A 233 14.44 12.43 8.17
CA ARG A 233 13.44 13.51 8.03
C ARG A 233 13.16 13.83 6.57
N LEU A 234 14.19 13.81 5.73
CA LEU A 234 14.08 14.12 4.31
C LEU A 234 13.59 12.96 3.44
N ALA A 235 13.49 11.74 3.98
CA ALA A 235 13.07 10.56 3.22
C ALA A 235 11.69 10.73 2.57
N LYS A 236 10.67 11.17 3.32
CA LYS A 236 9.32 11.41 2.76
C LYS A 236 9.28 12.55 1.75
N PRO A 237 9.86 13.75 1.99
CA PRO A 237 9.97 14.78 0.97
C PRO A 237 10.64 14.31 -0.32
N ILE A 238 11.77 13.59 -0.22
CA ILE A 238 12.47 12.99 -1.35
C ILE A 238 11.56 12.00 -2.10
N ARG A 239 10.79 11.21 -1.36
CA ARG A 239 9.87 10.25 -1.97
C ARG A 239 8.73 10.94 -2.72
N TRP A 240 8.14 12.00 -2.16
CA TRP A 240 7.10 12.80 -2.83
C TRP A 240 7.62 13.54 -4.07
N THR A 241 8.87 14.03 -4.08
CA THR A 241 9.47 14.59 -5.31
C THR A 241 9.74 13.49 -6.36
N GLY A 242 10.08 12.27 -5.93
CA GLY A 242 10.10 11.09 -6.78
C GLY A 242 8.74 10.79 -7.40
N VAL A 243 7.67 10.79 -6.60
CA VAL A 243 6.28 10.65 -7.10
C VAL A 243 5.95 11.74 -8.12
N ALA A 244 6.29 13.01 -7.86
CA ALA A 244 6.04 14.11 -8.79
C ALA A 244 6.69 13.86 -10.16
N ARG A 245 7.95 13.39 -10.18
CA ARG A 245 8.63 12.99 -11.41
C ARG A 245 7.97 11.81 -12.10
N GLU A 246 7.57 10.79 -11.35
CA GLU A 246 6.86 9.62 -11.90
C GLU A 246 5.53 10.04 -12.55
N VAL A 247 4.72 10.87 -11.87
CA VAL A 247 3.45 11.39 -12.39
C VAL A 247 3.69 12.24 -13.64
N ALA A 248 4.64 13.18 -13.62
CA ALA A 248 4.96 14.03 -14.77
C ALA A 248 5.49 13.22 -15.98
N SER A 249 6.17 12.10 -15.74
CA SER A 249 6.65 11.22 -16.81
C SER A 249 5.53 10.44 -17.52
N LYS A 250 4.36 10.31 -16.89
CA LYS A 250 3.19 9.67 -17.49
C LYS A 250 2.58 10.62 -18.52
N ARG A 251 3.00 10.50 -19.77
CA ARG A 251 2.30 11.13 -20.88
C ARG A 251 0.82 10.71 -20.83
N PRO A 252 -0.13 11.60 -21.16
CA PRO A 252 -1.51 11.22 -21.43
C PRO A 252 -1.53 10.33 -22.67
N LYS A 253 -1.27 9.04 -22.46
CA LYS A 253 -1.45 8.04 -23.50
C LYS A 253 -2.93 7.70 -23.45
N THR A 254 -3.65 8.00 -24.54
CA THR A 254 -4.80 7.19 -24.89
C THR A 254 -4.32 5.74 -24.89
N VAL A 255 -4.65 5.00 -23.81
CA VAL A 255 -4.45 3.56 -23.77
C VAL A 255 -5.45 3.00 -24.79
N ARG A 256 -5.03 3.00 -26.06
CA ARG A 256 -5.66 2.18 -27.08
C ARG A 256 -5.34 0.76 -26.66
N ASN A 257 -6.29 0.12 -25.97
CA ASN A 257 -6.42 -1.33 -26.10
C ASN A 257 -6.68 -1.56 -27.59
N GLY A 258 -5.62 -1.73 -28.37
CA GLY A 258 -5.76 -2.05 -29.79
C GLY A 258 -6.63 -3.31 -29.90
N PRO A 259 -7.53 -3.40 -30.90
CA PRO A 259 -8.44 -4.54 -31.05
C PRO A 259 -7.69 -5.90 -31.03
N MET A 260 -6.44 -5.93 -31.47
CA MET A 260 -5.57 -7.11 -31.38
C MET A 260 -5.20 -7.53 -29.95
N ALA A 261 -4.95 -6.60 -29.02
CA ALA A 261 -4.59 -6.96 -27.63
C ALA A 261 -5.80 -7.51 -26.86
N SER A 262 -7.00 -6.98 -27.12
CA SER A 262 -8.25 -7.53 -26.58
C SER A 262 -8.61 -8.88 -27.21
N LEU A 263 -8.38 -9.05 -28.52
CA LEU A 263 -8.63 -10.30 -29.22
C LEU A 263 -7.68 -11.42 -28.77
N TRP A 264 -6.37 -11.15 -28.65
CA TRP A 264 -5.41 -12.14 -28.13
C TRP A 264 -5.68 -12.49 -26.67
N ARG A 265 -6.07 -11.52 -25.83
CA ARG A 265 -6.53 -11.80 -24.46
C ARG A 265 -7.75 -12.73 -24.49
N PHE A 266 -8.75 -12.40 -25.30
CA PHE A 266 -9.98 -13.18 -25.43
C PHE A 266 -9.73 -14.61 -25.94
N LEU A 267 -8.90 -14.78 -26.97
CA LEU A 267 -8.53 -16.08 -27.52
C LEU A 267 -7.69 -16.90 -26.53
N SER A 268 -6.72 -16.29 -25.84
CA SER A 268 -5.89 -16.98 -24.85
C SER A 268 -6.68 -17.40 -23.61
N GLU A 269 -7.64 -16.60 -23.15
CA GLU A 269 -8.48 -16.93 -22.00
C GLU A 269 -9.54 -18.00 -22.32
N ARG A 270 -10.14 -17.94 -23.52
CA ARG A 270 -11.04 -19.02 -23.99
C ARG A 270 -10.28 -20.32 -24.21
N GLY A 271 -9.08 -20.25 -24.78
CA GLY A 271 -8.18 -21.40 -24.91
C GLY A 271 -7.80 -21.99 -23.55
N ALA A 272 -7.39 -21.15 -22.58
CA ALA A 272 -7.08 -21.60 -21.24
C ALA A 272 -8.28 -22.24 -20.54
N THR A 273 -9.48 -21.70 -20.74
CA THR A 273 -10.72 -22.25 -20.18
C THR A 273 -11.08 -23.59 -20.83
N ALA A 274 -10.97 -23.72 -22.16
CA ALA A 274 -11.19 -24.98 -22.87
C ALA A 274 -10.20 -26.07 -22.44
N VAL A 275 -8.92 -25.72 -22.35
CA VAL A 275 -7.88 -26.62 -21.81
C VAL A 275 -8.19 -27.00 -20.36
N ALA A 276 -8.63 -26.05 -19.53
CA ALA A 276 -9.01 -26.33 -18.15
C ALA A 276 -10.23 -27.27 -18.06
N LEU A 277 -11.22 -27.12 -18.93
CA LEU A 277 -12.38 -28.03 -18.98
C LEU A 277 -11.95 -29.46 -19.34
N ALA A 278 -11.07 -29.63 -20.33
CA ALA A 278 -10.50 -30.93 -20.65
C ALA A 278 -9.64 -31.47 -19.50
N TRP A 279 -8.84 -30.60 -18.87
CA TRP A 279 -8.00 -30.96 -17.73
C TRP A 279 -8.82 -31.45 -16.54
N ARG A 280 -10.00 -30.89 -16.28
CA ARG A 280 -10.91 -31.33 -15.20
C ARG A 280 -11.42 -32.77 -15.37
N LEU A 281 -11.33 -33.37 -16.56
CA LEU A 281 -11.64 -34.79 -16.79
C LEU A 281 -10.56 -35.72 -16.20
N VAL A 282 -9.36 -35.18 -15.93
CA VAL A 282 -8.28 -35.93 -15.28
C VAL A 282 -8.61 -36.14 -13.79
N PRO A 283 -8.37 -37.35 -13.23
CA PRO A 283 -8.60 -37.64 -11.82
C PRO A 283 -7.99 -36.58 -10.88
N ALA A 284 -8.76 -36.17 -9.86
CA ALA A 284 -8.38 -35.09 -8.95
C ALA A 284 -6.99 -35.31 -8.30
N ILE A 285 -6.64 -36.55 -7.98
CA ILE A 285 -5.33 -36.88 -7.39
C ILE A 285 -4.16 -36.54 -8.32
N ILE A 286 -4.31 -36.73 -9.64
CA ILE A 286 -3.29 -36.39 -10.63
C ILE A 286 -3.20 -34.87 -10.77
N ARG A 287 -4.35 -34.19 -10.86
CA ARG A 287 -4.42 -32.73 -10.94
C ARG A 287 -3.76 -32.06 -9.74
N ILE A 288 -4.07 -32.52 -8.53
CA ILE A 288 -3.49 -32.00 -7.28
C ILE A 288 -1.97 -32.21 -7.22
N ARG A 289 -1.47 -33.38 -7.66
CA ARG A 289 -0.02 -33.62 -7.77
C ARG A 289 0.63 -32.63 -8.73
N ALA A 290 0.01 -32.36 -9.89
CA ALA A 290 0.50 -31.36 -10.83
C ALA A 290 0.51 -29.95 -10.22
N TYR A 291 -0.55 -29.56 -9.49
CA TYR A 291 -0.62 -28.24 -8.84
C TYR A 291 0.45 -28.06 -7.77
N ARG A 292 0.75 -29.10 -6.99
CA ARG A 292 1.86 -29.09 -6.02
C ARG A 292 3.21 -28.93 -6.70
N GLY A 293 3.44 -29.65 -7.80
CA GLY A 293 4.65 -29.51 -8.60
C GLY A 293 4.82 -28.10 -9.18
N LEU A 294 3.75 -27.54 -9.75
CA LEU A 294 3.75 -26.16 -10.25
C LEU A 294 3.96 -25.14 -9.14
N ALA A 295 3.39 -25.37 -7.95
CA ALA A 295 3.57 -24.50 -6.79
C ALA A 295 5.02 -24.51 -6.31
N PHE A 296 5.66 -25.68 -6.28
CA PHE A 296 7.09 -25.81 -5.97
C PHE A 296 7.96 -25.04 -6.98
N LEU A 297 7.72 -25.24 -8.29
CA LEU A 297 8.40 -24.50 -9.35
C LEU A 297 8.16 -22.98 -9.23
N GLY A 298 6.91 -22.59 -8.97
CA GLY A 298 6.52 -21.20 -8.77
C GLY A 298 7.23 -20.53 -7.60
N ALA A 299 7.33 -21.23 -6.46
CA ALA A 299 8.06 -20.74 -5.29
C ALA A 299 9.56 -20.57 -5.58
N HIS A 300 10.16 -21.46 -6.37
CA HIS A 300 11.55 -21.36 -6.78
C HIS A 300 11.80 -20.19 -7.75
N MET A 301 10.89 -19.99 -8.73
CA MET A 301 11.03 -18.95 -9.75
C MET A 301 10.69 -17.54 -9.24
N TYR A 302 9.66 -17.42 -8.41
CA TYR A 302 9.07 -16.14 -8.03
C TYR A 302 9.23 -15.80 -6.54
N GLY A 303 9.67 -16.76 -5.72
CA GLY A 303 9.65 -16.64 -4.26
C GLY A 303 8.26 -16.86 -3.66
N PRO A 304 8.14 -16.69 -2.33
CA PRO A 304 6.85 -16.73 -1.64
C PRO A 304 5.97 -15.56 -2.09
N SER A 305 4.66 -15.79 -2.19
CA SER A 305 3.70 -14.71 -2.45
C SER A 305 3.41 -13.92 -1.17
N CYS A 306 2.70 -12.79 -1.31
CA CYS A 306 2.33 -11.94 -0.18
C CYS A 306 1.25 -12.55 0.76
N SER A 307 0.71 -13.73 0.43
CA SER A 307 -0.23 -14.49 1.27
C SER A 307 0.26 -15.92 1.43
N PHE A 308 0.16 -16.47 2.64
CA PHE A 308 0.63 -17.82 2.99
C PHE A 308 -0.11 -18.93 2.21
N ASN A 309 -1.34 -18.64 1.77
CA ASN A 309 -2.19 -19.62 1.09
C ASN A 309 -2.16 -19.47 -0.43
N VAL A 310 -1.36 -18.53 -0.98
CA VAL A 310 -1.37 -18.22 -2.40
C VAL A 310 0.03 -18.40 -3.00
N GLN A 311 0.12 -19.07 -4.13
CA GLN A 311 1.38 -19.21 -4.86
C GLN A 311 1.19 -18.81 -6.32
N ARG A 312 2.03 -17.87 -6.80
CA ARG A 312 2.17 -17.61 -8.22
C ARG A 312 2.81 -18.83 -8.89
N LEU A 313 2.19 -19.30 -9.95
CA LEU A 313 2.65 -20.42 -10.76
C LEU A 313 3.23 -19.94 -12.11
N PRO A 314 3.96 -20.82 -12.83
CA PRO A 314 4.26 -20.62 -14.24
C PRO A 314 3.00 -20.40 -15.09
N PHE A 315 3.19 -19.96 -16.35
CA PHE A 315 2.11 -19.76 -17.34
C PHE A 315 1.05 -18.72 -16.96
N GLY A 316 1.37 -17.83 -16.01
CA GLY A 316 0.42 -16.80 -15.58
C GLY A 316 -0.75 -17.36 -14.79
N LEU A 317 -0.52 -18.40 -13.98
CA LEU A 317 -1.52 -19.00 -13.11
C LEU A 317 -1.26 -18.64 -11.64
N TYR A 318 -2.30 -18.73 -10.83
CA TYR A 318 -2.26 -18.62 -9.37
C TYR A 318 -2.97 -19.80 -8.75
N LEU A 319 -2.39 -20.33 -7.68
CA LEU A 319 -2.96 -21.40 -6.87
C LEU A 319 -3.22 -20.86 -5.47
N LYS A 320 -4.48 -20.90 -5.04
CA LYS A 320 -4.81 -20.80 -3.62
C LYS A 320 -4.93 -22.21 -3.04
N ALA A 321 -4.32 -22.44 -1.88
CA ALA A 321 -4.34 -23.72 -1.19
C ALA A 321 -4.68 -23.51 0.29
N THR A 322 -5.82 -24.04 0.72
CA THR A 322 -6.33 -23.91 2.10
C THR A 322 -6.58 -25.29 2.72
N SER A 323 -6.83 -25.34 4.02
CA SER A 323 -7.31 -26.56 4.68
C SER A 323 -8.65 -27.01 4.09
N THR A 324 -8.96 -28.30 4.11
CA THR A 324 -10.29 -28.81 3.74
C THR A 324 -11.41 -28.20 4.57
N MET A 325 -11.15 -27.79 5.81
CA MET A 325 -12.12 -27.06 6.64
C MET A 325 -12.53 -25.72 6.02
N SER A 326 -11.63 -25.08 5.27
CA SER A 326 -11.87 -23.81 4.57
C SER A 326 -12.28 -24.03 3.10
N HIS A 327 -12.68 -25.24 2.71
CA HIS A 327 -13.14 -25.53 1.34
C HIS A 327 -14.28 -24.60 0.90
N ARG A 328 -15.19 -24.27 1.83
CA ARG A 328 -16.37 -23.43 1.58
C ARG A 328 -15.98 -22.04 1.05
N GLN A 329 -14.88 -21.45 1.53
CA GLN A 329 -14.37 -20.16 1.06
C GLN A 329 -13.91 -20.23 -0.40
N LEU A 330 -13.13 -21.26 -0.75
CA LEU A 330 -12.67 -21.46 -2.13
C LEU A 330 -13.82 -21.82 -3.08
N ALA A 331 -14.83 -22.55 -2.58
CA ALA A 331 -16.04 -22.85 -3.34
C ALA A 331 -16.86 -21.57 -3.61
N ASN A 332 -16.98 -20.68 -2.61
CA ASN A 332 -17.63 -19.38 -2.77
C ASN A 332 -16.87 -18.52 -3.81
N GLU A 333 -15.55 -18.39 -3.68
CA GLU A 333 -14.72 -17.65 -4.62
C GLU A 333 -14.84 -18.20 -6.05
N PHE A 334 -14.80 -19.53 -6.22
CA PHE A 334 -14.95 -20.17 -7.52
C PHE A 334 -16.32 -19.85 -8.15
N ALA A 335 -17.41 -19.96 -7.39
CA ALA A 335 -18.76 -19.66 -7.86
C ALA A 335 -18.94 -18.18 -8.22
N ALA A 336 -18.40 -17.29 -7.39
CA ALA A 336 -18.44 -15.85 -7.60
C ALA A 336 -17.74 -15.42 -8.89
N LEU A 337 -16.53 -15.92 -9.13
CA LEU A 337 -15.79 -15.65 -10.36
C LEU A 337 -16.56 -16.10 -11.60
N GLN A 338 -17.28 -17.22 -11.52
CA GLN A 338 -18.16 -17.69 -12.61
C GLN A 338 -19.38 -16.78 -12.78
N LEU A 339 -20.03 -16.40 -11.67
CA LEU A 339 -21.23 -15.56 -11.66
C LEU A 339 -20.95 -14.17 -12.26
N VAL A 340 -19.89 -13.50 -11.79
CA VAL A 340 -19.47 -12.18 -12.25
C VAL A 340 -19.13 -12.21 -13.73
N ARG A 341 -18.36 -13.21 -14.17
CA ARG A 341 -17.96 -13.36 -15.58
C ARG A 341 -19.14 -13.64 -16.51
N ARG A 342 -20.20 -14.27 -16.01
CA ARG A 342 -21.41 -14.57 -16.78
C ARG A 342 -22.28 -13.34 -17.01
N HIS A 343 -22.38 -12.45 -16.02
CA HIS A 343 -23.38 -11.37 -16.02
C HIS A 343 -22.80 -9.97 -16.24
N THR A 344 -21.48 -9.81 -16.19
CA THR A 344 -20.85 -8.48 -16.19
C THR A 344 -19.64 -8.40 -17.12
N SER A 345 -19.18 -7.18 -17.35
CA SER A 345 -17.90 -6.87 -18.00
C SER A 345 -16.76 -6.68 -17.00
N VAL A 346 -17.02 -6.89 -15.70
CA VAL A 346 -16.06 -6.71 -14.62
C VAL A 346 -14.85 -7.63 -14.84
N PRO A 347 -13.63 -7.06 -14.91
CA PRO A 347 -12.44 -7.87 -15.09
C PRO A 347 -12.13 -8.67 -13.82
N VAL A 348 -12.20 -10.00 -13.91
CA VAL A 348 -11.90 -10.94 -12.82
C VAL A 348 -11.00 -12.09 -13.29
N PRO A 349 -10.24 -12.75 -12.38
CA PRO A 349 -9.58 -14.01 -12.69
C PRO A 349 -10.54 -15.04 -13.30
N SER A 350 -10.08 -15.83 -14.27
CA SER A 350 -10.84 -17.01 -14.70
C SER A 350 -10.63 -18.13 -13.68
N ALA A 351 -11.72 -18.62 -13.09
CA ALA A 351 -11.70 -19.79 -12.22
C ALA A 351 -11.52 -21.07 -13.07
N LEU A 352 -10.29 -21.59 -13.10
CA LEU A 352 -9.91 -22.71 -13.96
C LEU A 352 -10.15 -24.05 -13.32
N ASP A 353 -10.06 -24.18 -11.99
CA ASP A 353 -10.34 -25.44 -11.32
C ASP A 353 -10.54 -25.28 -9.81
N LEU A 354 -11.36 -26.16 -9.22
CA LEU A 354 -11.49 -26.36 -7.79
C LEU A 354 -11.35 -27.86 -7.50
N ALA A 355 -10.35 -28.23 -6.72
CA ALA A 355 -10.07 -29.63 -6.38
C ALA A 355 -9.66 -29.76 -4.91
N SER A 356 -9.99 -30.89 -4.30
CA SER A 356 -9.67 -31.18 -2.90
C SER A 356 -9.13 -32.59 -2.74
N ASP A 357 -8.25 -32.78 -1.76
CA ASP A 357 -7.90 -34.09 -1.22
C ASP A 357 -8.29 -34.17 0.26
N SER A 358 -7.80 -35.18 0.99
CA SER A 358 -8.15 -35.37 2.41
C SER A 358 -7.64 -34.26 3.34
N LYS A 359 -6.72 -33.40 2.91
CA LYS A 359 -6.07 -32.40 3.77
C LYS A 359 -6.24 -30.97 3.27
N LYS A 360 -6.26 -30.75 1.96
CA LYS A 360 -6.28 -29.41 1.37
C LYS A 360 -7.27 -29.26 0.22
N SER A 361 -7.77 -28.04 0.08
CA SER A 361 -8.53 -27.58 -1.08
C SER A 361 -7.68 -26.62 -1.91
N TYR A 362 -7.87 -26.66 -3.23
CA TYR A 362 -7.05 -25.97 -4.22
C TYR A 362 -7.95 -25.23 -5.21
N LEU A 363 -7.74 -23.92 -5.34
CA LEU A 363 -8.38 -23.09 -6.35
C LEU A 363 -7.32 -22.61 -7.34
N LEU A 364 -7.45 -23.04 -8.60
CA LEU A 364 -6.58 -22.61 -9.69
C LEU A 364 -7.25 -21.49 -10.49
N THR A 365 -6.58 -20.36 -10.63
CA THR A 365 -7.07 -19.19 -11.38
C THR A 365 -6.02 -18.63 -12.34
N THR A 366 -6.46 -17.84 -13.32
CA THR A 366 -5.55 -17.05 -14.16
C THR A 366 -5.05 -15.81 -13.42
N LYS A 367 -3.82 -15.39 -13.69
CA LYS A 367 -3.26 -14.12 -13.21
C LYS A 367 -4.01 -12.92 -13.78
N VAL A 368 -4.40 -11.99 -12.92
CA VAL A 368 -4.77 -10.63 -13.31
C VAL A 368 -3.49 -9.80 -13.54
N ARG A 369 -3.44 -9.07 -14.66
CA ARG A 369 -2.28 -8.24 -15.02
C ARG A 369 -2.15 -7.04 -14.10
N GLY A 370 -0.92 -6.55 -13.94
CA GLY A 370 -0.65 -5.31 -13.20
C GLY A 370 -0.15 -5.54 -11.78
N VAL A 371 -0.31 -4.49 -10.97
CA VAL A 371 0.05 -4.44 -9.54
C VAL A 371 -1.17 -4.03 -8.73
N PRO A 372 -1.28 -4.42 -7.45
CA PRO A 372 -2.35 -3.92 -6.60
C PRO A 372 -2.33 -2.39 -6.48
N LEU A 373 -3.50 -1.76 -6.40
CA LEU A 373 -3.68 -0.31 -6.30
C LEU A 373 -2.87 0.27 -5.15
N GLY A 374 -2.79 -0.42 -4.01
CA GLY A 374 -2.02 0.02 -2.86
C GLY A 374 -0.52 0.20 -3.14
N TRP A 375 0.02 -0.42 -4.18
CA TRP A 375 1.41 -0.24 -4.61
C TRP A 375 1.64 0.94 -5.55
N CYS A 376 0.58 1.52 -6.13
CA CYS A 376 0.71 2.61 -7.10
C CYS A 376 -0.22 3.80 -6.86
N ILE A 377 -1.06 3.78 -5.83
CA ILE A 377 -2.06 4.83 -5.56
C ILE A 377 -1.45 6.22 -5.46
N ASP A 378 -0.27 6.34 -4.85
CA ASP A 378 0.48 7.59 -4.72
C ASP A 378 1.03 8.10 -6.06
N THR A 379 1.22 7.22 -7.03
CA THR A 379 1.76 7.59 -8.34
C THR A 379 0.67 7.82 -9.39
N LEU A 380 -0.61 7.68 -9.03
CA LEU A 380 -1.70 7.94 -9.98
C LEU A 380 -1.80 9.43 -10.30
N SER A 381 -1.89 9.80 -11.58
CA SER A 381 -2.22 11.17 -11.98
C SER A 381 -3.68 11.51 -11.64
N ARG A 382 -4.05 12.79 -11.73
CA ARG A 382 -5.45 13.21 -11.56
C ARG A 382 -6.38 12.49 -12.55
N ASP A 383 -5.98 12.41 -13.82
CA ASP A 383 -6.76 11.74 -14.87
C ASP A 383 -6.89 10.22 -14.64
N GLU A 384 -5.82 9.56 -14.18
CA GLU A 384 -5.86 8.14 -13.82
C GLU A 384 -6.79 7.90 -12.63
N VAL A 385 -6.80 8.78 -11.63
CA VAL A 385 -7.73 8.71 -10.49
C VAL A 385 -9.18 8.89 -10.96
N THR A 386 -9.47 9.92 -11.75
CA THR A 386 -10.82 10.15 -12.31
C THR A 386 -11.30 8.95 -13.11
N THR A 387 -10.42 8.39 -13.94
CA THR A 387 -10.70 7.21 -14.74
C THR A 387 -10.96 5.98 -13.86
N LEU A 388 -10.14 5.77 -12.83
CA LEU A 388 -10.29 4.66 -11.89
C LEU A 388 -11.60 4.76 -11.10
N VAL A 389 -11.96 5.95 -10.62
CA VAL A 389 -13.24 6.19 -9.93
C VAL A 389 -14.40 5.87 -10.86
N GLY A 390 -14.37 6.34 -12.10
CA GLY A 390 -15.40 6.01 -13.10
C GLY A 390 -15.49 4.51 -13.43
N ASP A 391 -14.34 3.84 -13.58
CA ASP A 391 -14.26 2.40 -13.82
C ASP A 391 -14.85 1.62 -12.62
N VAL A 392 -14.46 1.96 -11.38
CA VAL A 392 -15.00 1.32 -10.16
C VAL A 392 -16.51 1.56 -10.03
N GLN A 393 -16.97 2.79 -10.22
CA GLN A 393 -18.40 3.12 -10.16
C GLN A 393 -19.22 2.31 -11.17
N LYS A 394 -18.73 2.21 -12.42
CA LYS A 394 -19.35 1.39 -13.46
C LYS A 394 -19.41 -0.08 -13.03
N TYR A 395 -18.30 -0.64 -12.57
CA TYR A 395 -18.24 -2.07 -12.21
C TYR A 395 -19.08 -2.40 -10.98
N LEU A 396 -19.13 -1.52 -9.98
CA LEU A 396 -20.05 -1.69 -8.85
C LEU A 396 -21.51 -1.69 -9.32
N SER A 397 -21.87 -0.81 -10.26
CA SER A 397 -23.23 -0.79 -10.83
C SER A 397 -23.55 -2.12 -11.55
N GLU A 398 -22.60 -2.68 -12.30
CA GLU A 398 -22.76 -3.98 -12.96
C GLU A 398 -22.88 -5.14 -11.96
N LEU A 399 -22.08 -5.14 -10.88
CA LEU A 399 -22.17 -6.16 -9.83
C LEU A 399 -23.54 -6.12 -9.14
N ARG A 400 -24.02 -4.92 -8.78
CA ARG A 400 -25.32 -4.77 -8.12
C ARG A 400 -26.49 -5.16 -9.02
N ALA A 401 -26.32 -5.10 -10.34
CA ALA A 401 -27.32 -5.51 -11.32
C ALA A 401 -27.35 -7.03 -11.61
N ILE A 402 -26.44 -7.83 -11.05
CA ILE A 402 -26.47 -9.28 -11.22
C ILE A 402 -27.80 -9.82 -10.67
N PRO A 403 -28.54 -10.65 -11.42
CA PRO A 403 -29.78 -11.23 -10.93
C PRO A 403 -29.50 -12.26 -9.84
N LYS A 404 -30.25 -12.17 -8.75
CA LYS A 404 -30.17 -13.12 -7.64
C LYS A 404 -31.10 -14.31 -7.86
N GLU A 405 -30.52 -15.42 -8.28
CA GLU A 405 -31.26 -16.66 -8.61
C GLU A 405 -31.11 -17.76 -7.53
N VAL A 406 -30.15 -17.63 -6.62
CA VAL A 406 -29.75 -18.69 -5.67
C VAL A 406 -30.56 -18.70 -4.38
N SER A 407 -31.27 -17.62 -4.06
CA SER A 407 -32.07 -17.46 -2.84
C SER A 407 -33.08 -16.32 -3.01
N PRO A 408 -34.10 -16.18 -2.14
CA PRO A 408 -35.05 -15.06 -2.18
C PRO A 408 -34.34 -13.71 -2.20
N LYS A 409 -34.92 -12.70 -2.87
CA LYS A 409 -34.28 -11.39 -3.09
C LYS A 409 -33.76 -10.75 -1.81
N TYR A 410 -34.53 -10.84 -0.73
CA TYR A 410 -34.25 -10.22 0.57
C TYR A 410 -33.27 -10.99 1.48
N ALA A 411 -32.96 -12.27 1.19
CA ALA A 411 -32.07 -13.07 2.04
C ALA A 411 -30.60 -12.63 1.95
N ILE A 412 -29.78 -12.74 2.99
CA ILE A 412 -28.34 -12.42 2.88
C ILE A 412 -27.54 -13.72 2.86
N THR A 413 -26.80 -13.94 1.78
CA THR A 413 -26.14 -15.22 1.51
C THR A 413 -24.83 -15.02 0.76
N ASN A 414 -23.95 -16.01 0.77
CA ASN A 414 -22.80 -16.03 -0.14
C ASN A 414 -23.24 -16.23 -1.61
N ALA A 415 -22.29 -16.31 -2.55
CA ALA A 415 -22.57 -16.45 -3.98
C ALA A 415 -23.30 -17.75 -4.36
N LEU A 416 -23.25 -18.78 -3.50
CA LEU A 416 -23.91 -20.07 -3.66
C LEU A 416 -25.28 -20.17 -2.96
N GLY A 417 -25.79 -19.08 -2.38
CA GLY A 417 -27.03 -19.11 -1.59
C GLY A 417 -26.86 -19.71 -0.18
N LYS A 418 -25.62 -19.77 0.33
CA LYS A 418 -25.25 -20.41 1.60
C LYS A 418 -24.70 -19.37 2.61
N GLU A 419 -24.17 -19.85 3.72
CA GLU A 419 -23.53 -19.07 4.78
C GLU A 419 -22.39 -18.18 4.25
N CYS A 420 -22.36 -16.95 4.74
CA CYS A 420 -21.38 -15.91 4.48
C CYS A 420 -20.07 -16.17 5.24
N TYR A 421 -18.94 -15.76 4.67
CA TYR A 421 -17.65 -15.68 5.34
C TYR A 421 -17.16 -14.24 5.26
N ASP A 422 -17.06 -13.54 6.39
CA ASP A 422 -16.65 -12.14 6.41
C ASP A 422 -15.91 -11.79 7.71
N ALA A 423 -14.69 -11.25 7.57
CA ALA A 423 -13.83 -10.91 8.70
C ALA A 423 -14.44 -9.89 9.68
N ARG A 424 -15.27 -8.96 9.20
CA ARG A 424 -15.94 -7.98 10.07
C ARG A 424 -17.00 -8.64 10.95
N ILE A 425 -17.74 -9.61 10.43
CA ILE A 425 -18.73 -10.39 11.19
C ILE A 425 -18.00 -11.29 12.18
N ILE A 426 -17.02 -12.07 11.72
CA ILE A 426 -16.23 -13.00 12.55
C ILE A 426 -15.63 -12.28 13.77
N MET A 427 -15.00 -11.13 13.56
CA MET A 427 -14.33 -10.39 14.62
C MET A 427 -15.29 -9.63 15.54
N GLY A 428 -16.52 -9.35 15.09
CA GLY A 428 -17.56 -8.70 15.88
C GLY A 428 -18.42 -9.65 16.71
N SER A 429 -18.30 -10.96 16.48
CA SER A 429 -19.12 -11.99 17.14
C SER A 429 -18.30 -12.86 18.08
N GLN A 430 -18.97 -13.45 19.07
CA GLN A 430 -18.35 -14.49 19.90
C GLN A 430 -18.11 -15.75 19.07
N TYR A 431 -16.95 -16.39 19.27
CA TYR A 431 -16.61 -17.63 18.58
C TYR A 431 -17.52 -18.77 19.06
N ASP A 432 -18.04 -19.52 18.09
CA ASP A 432 -18.85 -20.71 18.29
C ASP A 432 -18.20 -21.84 17.50
N GLU A 433 -17.84 -22.94 18.17
CA GLU A 433 -17.12 -24.07 17.55
C GLU A 433 -17.98 -24.83 16.53
N ALA A 434 -19.29 -24.95 16.76
CA ALA A 434 -20.20 -25.67 15.87
C ALA A 434 -20.47 -24.90 14.57
N ARG A 435 -20.59 -23.57 14.69
CA ARG A 435 -20.77 -22.67 13.54
C ARG A 435 -19.45 -22.41 12.79
N GLY A 436 -18.36 -22.25 13.53
CA GLY A 436 -17.09 -21.74 13.03
C GLY A 436 -17.20 -20.30 12.52
N ASP A 437 -16.45 -19.99 11.46
CA ASP A 437 -16.34 -18.65 10.87
C ASP A 437 -17.43 -18.32 9.83
N PHE A 438 -18.48 -19.14 9.72
CA PHE A 438 -19.52 -19.00 8.70
C PHE A 438 -20.84 -18.53 9.32
N PHE A 439 -21.48 -17.52 8.73
CA PHE A 439 -22.67 -16.88 9.30
C PHE A 439 -23.85 -16.89 8.33
N GLY A 440 -25.07 -16.96 8.86
CA GLY A 440 -26.28 -17.12 8.04
C GLY A 440 -26.48 -18.56 7.55
N PRO A 441 -27.05 -18.79 6.34
CA PRO A 441 -27.67 -17.77 5.49
C PRO A 441 -28.76 -17.04 6.27
N PHE A 442 -28.82 -15.72 6.11
CA PHE A 442 -29.78 -14.91 6.86
C PHE A 442 -31.10 -14.84 6.10
N VAL A 443 -32.20 -14.94 6.84
CA VAL A 443 -33.54 -14.92 6.25
C VAL A 443 -33.82 -13.60 5.57
N ASP A 444 -33.42 -12.50 6.20
CA ASP A 444 -33.57 -11.12 5.75
C ASP A 444 -32.50 -10.21 6.36
N GLU A 445 -32.64 -8.89 6.14
CA GLU A 445 -31.74 -7.89 6.68
C GLU A 445 -31.85 -7.73 8.20
N ASP A 446 -33.01 -7.95 8.81
CA ASP A 446 -33.17 -7.81 10.25
C ASP A 446 -32.41 -8.92 10.99
N ASP A 447 -32.45 -10.15 10.48
CA ASP A 447 -31.65 -11.28 10.99
C ASP A 447 -30.13 -11.00 10.88
N PHE A 448 -29.71 -10.42 9.75
CA PHE A 448 -28.33 -9.98 9.57
C PHE A 448 -27.94 -8.86 10.55
N ASN A 449 -28.76 -7.81 10.67
CA ASN A 449 -28.52 -6.69 11.57
C ASN A 449 -28.46 -7.13 13.04
N ASN A 450 -29.30 -8.08 13.45
CA ASN A 450 -29.24 -8.68 14.79
C ASN A 450 -27.91 -9.37 15.06
N THR A 451 -27.32 -10.04 14.05
CA THR A 451 -26.02 -10.70 14.16
C THR A 451 -24.86 -9.71 14.27
N LEU A 452 -24.99 -8.50 13.70
CA LEU A 452 -23.97 -7.45 13.78
C LEU A 452 -23.94 -6.70 15.11
N ARG A 453 -24.97 -6.87 15.96
CA ARG A 453 -25.07 -6.17 17.24
C ARG A 453 -23.92 -6.54 18.17
N CYS A 454 -23.38 -5.53 18.84
CA CYS A 454 -22.43 -5.71 19.92
C CYS A 454 -23.17 -5.56 21.26
N GLY A 455 -23.16 -6.58 22.11
CA GLY A 455 -23.86 -6.53 23.41
C GLY A 455 -23.38 -5.40 24.34
N ALA A 456 -22.15 -4.91 24.15
CA ALA A 456 -21.62 -3.77 24.90
C ALA A 456 -22.05 -2.40 24.35
N LEU A 457 -22.63 -2.36 23.14
CA LEU A 457 -23.12 -1.16 22.46
C LEU A 457 -24.56 -1.40 21.99
N PRO A 458 -25.53 -1.56 22.92
CA PRO A 458 -26.91 -1.95 22.57
C PRO A 458 -27.64 -0.90 21.71
N ASP A 459 -27.25 0.36 21.81
CA ASP A 459 -27.84 1.49 21.06
C ASP A 459 -27.23 1.66 19.66
N VAL A 460 -26.16 0.92 19.34
CA VAL A 460 -25.49 0.97 18.04
C VAL A 460 -26.09 -0.10 17.14
N VAL A 461 -27.10 0.29 16.36
CA VAL A 461 -27.91 -0.60 15.53
C VAL A 461 -27.91 -0.12 14.08
N HIS A 462 -27.79 -1.06 13.14
CA HIS A 462 -27.94 -0.78 11.72
C HIS A 462 -29.42 -0.56 11.35
N SER A 463 -29.65 0.39 10.44
CA SER A 463 -30.94 0.58 9.76
C SER A 463 -31.25 -0.62 8.86
N SER A 464 -32.54 -0.84 8.62
CA SER A 464 -33.05 -1.81 7.64
C SER A 464 -33.71 -1.07 6.46
N GLY A 465 -33.97 -1.80 5.38
CA GLY A 465 -34.57 -1.27 4.14
C GLY A 465 -33.57 -1.12 2.99
N HIS A 466 -32.38 -1.71 3.10
CA HIS A 466 -31.39 -1.67 2.04
C HIS A 466 -31.70 -2.70 0.95
N GLU A 467 -31.29 -2.40 -0.29
CA GLU A 467 -31.31 -3.41 -1.34
C GLU A 467 -30.23 -4.46 -1.10
N ILE A 468 -30.60 -5.74 -1.22
CA ILE A 468 -29.64 -6.83 -1.15
C ILE A 468 -29.06 -7.09 -2.55
N VAL A 469 -27.79 -6.76 -2.71
CA VAL A 469 -27.08 -6.73 -3.99
C VAL A 469 -25.83 -7.59 -3.94
N PHE A 470 -25.30 -7.99 -5.10
CA PHE A 470 -24.04 -8.74 -5.13
C PHE A 470 -22.87 -7.79 -4.84
N THR A 471 -22.12 -8.07 -3.78
CA THR A 471 -20.98 -7.28 -3.31
C THR A 471 -19.69 -8.08 -3.41
N HIS A 472 -18.57 -7.37 -3.57
CA HIS A 472 -17.25 -8.01 -3.51
C HIS A 472 -16.96 -8.51 -2.09
N GLY A 473 -17.42 -7.77 -1.07
CA GLY A 473 -17.24 -8.10 0.33
C GLY A 473 -15.79 -7.97 0.80
N ASP A 474 -14.86 -7.40 0.03
CA ASP A 474 -13.49 -7.05 0.49
C ASP A 474 -12.86 -6.03 -0.49
N LEU A 475 -13.63 -5.00 -0.85
CA LEU A 475 -13.20 -3.97 -1.78
C LEU A 475 -12.12 -3.08 -1.16
N ASN A 476 -10.85 -3.38 -1.42
CA ASN A 476 -9.72 -2.67 -0.84
C ASN A 476 -8.57 -2.48 -1.85
N MET A 477 -7.56 -1.70 -1.45
CA MET A 477 -6.42 -1.39 -2.31
C MET A 477 -5.53 -2.60 -2.68
N ARG A 478 -5.58 -3.72 -1.94
CA ARG A 478 -4.82 -4.95 -2.29
C ARG A 478 -5.57 -5.80 -3.33
N ASN A 479 -6.88 -5.62 -3.44
CA ASN A 479 -7.76 -6.41 -4.29
C ASN A 479 -8.14 -5.73 -5.61
N ILE A 480 -7.81 -4.45 -5.77
CA ILE A 480 -7.94 -3.73 -7.05
C ILE A 480 -6.60 -3.77 -7.77
N MET A 481 -6.58 -4.31 -8.99
CA MET A 481 -5.38 -4.41 -9.83
C MET A 481 -5.31 -3.26 -10.84
N MET A 482 -4.12 -2.69 -10.99
CA MET A 482 -3.82 -1.58 -11.89
C MET A 482 -2.78 -1.98 -12.93
N HIS A 483 -3.04 -1.69 -14.20
CA HIS A 483 -2.10 -1.89 -15.29
C HIS A 483 -2.12 -0.70 -16.24
N ASN A 484 -0.96 -0.08 -16.49
CA ASN A 484 -0.81 1.07 -17.39
C ASN A 484 -1.82 2.20 -17.10
N GLY A 485 -2.02 2.53 -15.82
CA GLY A 485 -2.91 3.61 -15.39
C GLY A 485 -4.41 3.28 -15.42
N ARG A 486 -4.81 2.05 -15.75
CA ARG A 486 -6.21 1.60 -15.79
C ARG A 486 -6.46 0.46 -14.82
N LEU A 487 -7.70 0.34 -14.36
CA LEU A 487 -8.17 -0.84 -13.64
C LEU A 487 -8.05 -2.06 -14.56
N SER A 488 -7.36 -3.10 -14.10
CA SER A 488 -7.13 -4.34 -14.85
C SER A 488 -7.84 -5.56 -14.29
N GLY A 489 -8.31 -5.50 -13.04
CA GLY A 489 -9.17 -6.52 -12.47
C GLY A 489 -9.39 -6.38 -10.97
N PHE A 490 -10.39 -7.09 -10.46
CA PHE A 490 -10.62 -7.31 -9.04
C PHE A 490 -10.25 -8.76 -8.69
N ILE A 491 -9.57 -8.95 -7.57
CA ILE A 491 -9.14 -10.27 -7.08
C ILE A 491 -9.64 -10.49 -5.65
N ASP A 492 -9.53 -11.73 -5.17
CA ASP A 492 -9.85 -12.12 -3.80
C ASP A 492 -11.35 -12.07 -3.48
N TRP A 493 -12.12 -12.93 -4.14
CA TRP A 493 -13.59 -12.97 -4.06
C TRP A 493 -14.11 -13.94 -2.98
N GLU A 494 -13.30 -14.31 -1.99
CA GLU A 494 -13.68 -15.32 -0.99
C GLU A 494 -14.80 -14.86 -0.04
N THR A 495 -14.91 -13.56 0.20
CA THR A 495 -15.92 -12.92 1.07
C THR A 495 -17.12 -12.35 0.32
N CYS A 496 -17.20 -12.55 -1.00
CA CYS A 496 -18.30 -12.01 -1.78
C CYS A 496 -19.64 -12.70 -1.47
N GLY A 497 -20.72 -12.00 -1.77
CA GLY A 497 -22.07 -12.50 -1.53
C GLY A 497 -23.13 -11.45 -1.83
N TRP A 498 -24.36 -11.79 -1.45
CA TRP A 498 -25.53 -10.93 -1.51
C TRP A 498 -25.69 -10.26 -0.15
N TYR A 499 -25.34 -8.98 -0.07
CA TYR A 499 -25.32 -8.19 1.16
C TYR A 499 -26.08 -6.86 0.95
N PRO A 500 -26.42 -6.14 2.02
CA PRO A 500 -26.91 -4.76 1.91
C PRO A 500 -25.98 -3.89 1.05
N ASP A 501 -26.57 -2.98 0.27
CA ASP A 501 -25.87 -2.18 -0.73
C ASP A 501 -24.75 -1.28 -0.16
N TYR A 502 -24.82 -0.94 1.13
CA TYR A 502 -23.76 -0.21 1.84
C TYR A 502 -22.49 -1.05 2.13
N TRP A 503 -22.56 -2.38 2.05
CA TRP A 503 -21.53 -3.28 2.63
C TRP A 503 -20.13 -3.06 2.04
N ASP A 504 -20.00 -2.96 0.71
CA ASP A 504 -18.70 -2.68 0.08
C ASP A 504 -18.16 -1.29 0.45
N TYR A 505 -19.03 -0.30 0.68
CA TYR A 505 -18.63 1.06 1.04
C TYR A 505 -18.01 1.09 2.44
N THR A 506 -18.69 0.52 3.44
CA THR A 506 -18.18 0.53 4.82
C THR A 506 -16.91 -0.33 4.93
N LYS A 507 -16.84 -1.46 4.24
CA LYS A 507 -15.64 -2.31 4.19
C LYS A 507 -14.43 -1.64 3.53
N ALA A 508 -14.66 -0.87 2.46
CA ALA A 508 -13.61 -0.08 1.81
C ALA A 508 -13.04 0.99 2.74
N HIS A 509 -13.87 1.57 3.63
CA HIS A 509 -13.42 2.48 4.68
C HIS A 509 -12.67 1.76 5.81
N PHE A 510 -13.12 0.58 6.25
CA PHE A 510 -12.53 -0.16 7.38
C PHE A 510 -11.05 -0.50 7.18
N THR A 511 -10.75 -1.20 6.10
CA THR A 511 -9.45 -1.85 5.86
C THR A 511 -8.29 -0.85 5.76
N THR A 512 -8.61 0.38 5.34
CA THR A 512 -7.65 1.43 5.02
C THR A 512 -8.07 2.79 5.57
N LYS A 513 -8.66 2.78 6.78
CA LYS A 513 -9.27 3.93 7.48
C LYS A 513 -8.39 5.18 7.63
N LEU A 514 -7.07 5.03 7.47
CA LEU A 514 -6.10 6.14 7.56
C LEU A 514 -5.67 6.70 6.19
N HIS A 515 -5.97 6.01 5.09
CA HIS A 515 -5.46 6.36 3.76
C HIS A 515 -6.38 7.36 3.04
N ARG A 516 -6.22 8.65 3.35
CA ARG A 516 -7.12 9.73 2.91
C ARG A 516 -7.36 9.80 1.40
N ARG A 517 -6.33 9.55 0.58
CA ARG A 517 -6.47 9.55 -0.89
C ARG A 517 -7.37 8.42 -1.36
N TRP A 518 -7.33 7.27 -0.70
CA TRP A 518 -8.21 6.13 -0.99
C TRP A 518 -9.64 6.44 -0.57
N LEU A 519 -9.84 6.95 0.65
CA LEU A 519 -11.18 7.28 1.15
C LEU A 519 -11.90 8.26 0.22
N LYS A 520 -11.23 9.32 -0.24
CA LYS A 520 -11.79 10.25 -1.25
C LYS A 520 -12.21 9.56 -2.55
N MET A 521 -11.44 8.56 -3.00
CA MET A 521 -11.77 7.80 -4.20
C MET A 521 -12.98 6.88 -3.98
N VAL A 522 -13.08 6.27 -2.80
CA VAL A 522 -14.24 5.47 -2.38
C VAL A 522 -15.48 6.35 -2.34
N ASP A 523 -15.44 7.47 -1.63
CA ASP A 523 -16.56 8.41 -1.52
C ASP A 523 -17.04 8.85 -2.91
N ALA A 524 -16.11 9.19 -3.82
CA ALA A 524 -16.44 9.55 -5.19
C ALA A 524 -17.01 8.39 -6.01
N ALA A 525 -16.52 7.15 -5.81
CA ALA A 525 -16.99 5.97 -6.54
C ALA A 525 -18.37 5.50 -6.08
N PHE A 526 -18.75 5.74 -4.82
CA PHE A 526 -20.06 5.39 -4.27
C PHE A 526 -21.07 6.54 -4.35
N GLY A 527 -20.63 7.79 -4.59
CA GLY A 527 -21.51 8.96 -4.57
C GLY A 527 -22.69 8.95 -5.54
N LYS A 528 -22.68 8.10 -6.59
CA LYS A 528 -23.85 7.89 -7.48
C LYS A 528 -24.66 6.63 -7.17
N LEU A 529 -24.19 5.81 -6.24
CA LEU A 529 -24.76 4.53 -5.87
C LEU A 529 -25.67 4.64 -4.63
N GLY A 530 -25.40 5.59 -3.75
CA GLY A 530 -26.20 5.86 -2.55
C GLY A 530 -25.45 6.76 -1.57
N ASN A 531 -26.16 7.24 -0.56
CA ASN A 531 -25.54 7.89 0.60
C ASN A 531 -25.51 6.87 1.75
N TYR A 532 -24.31 6.51 2.18
CA TYR A 532 -24.07 5.48 3.21
C TYR A 532 -23.35 6.05 4.45
N GLU A 533 -23.44 7.37 4.67
CA GLU A 533 -22.77 8.04 5.79
C GLU A 533 -23.28 7.57 7.16
N ALA A 534 -24.59 7.27 7.26
CA ALA A 534 -25.19 6.78 8.49
C ALA A 534 -24.67 5.37 8.84
N GLU A 535 -24.66 4.47 7.86
CA GLU A 535 -24.17 3.09 8.01
C GLU A 535 -22.67 3.08 8.33
N LEU A 536 -21.90 3.97 7.71
CA LEU A 536 -20.48 4.15 8.03
C LEU A 536 -20.26 4.70 9.45
N ALA A 537 -21.14 5.58 9.94
CA ALA A 537 -21.04 6.10 11.30
C ALA A 537 -21.33 5.00 12.35
N VAL A 538 -22.32 4.13 12.09
CA VAL A 538 -22.59 2.94 12.91
C VAL A 538 -21.39 2.00 12.90
N GLU A 539 -20.87 1.67 11.71
CA GLU A 539 -19.71 0.79 11.59
C GLU A 539 -18.47 1.34 12.31
N ARG A 540 -18.19 2.65 12.24
CA ARG A 540 -17.06 3.26 12.95
C ARG A 540 -17.16 3.11 14.47
N GLN A 541 -18.35 3.26 15.04
CA GLN A 541 -18.56 3.04 16.47
C GLN A 541 -18.27 1.59 16.86
N LEU A 542 -18.75 0.64 16.05
CA LEU A 542 -18.46 -0.78 16.25
C LEU A 542 -16.96 -1.08 16.07
N TRP A 543 -16.29 -0.42 15.12
CA TRP A 543 -14.87 -0.62 14.89
C TRP A 543 -14.02 -0.18 16.07
N GLU A 544 -14.34 0.96 16.69
CA GLU A 544 -13.60 1.47 17.86
C GLU A 544 -13.69 0.55 19.08
N TYR A 545 -14.78 -0.20 19.21
CA TYR A 545 -14.97 -1.14 20.31
C TYR A 545 -14.43 -2.54 20.00
N CYS A 546 -14.67 -3.04 18.79
CA CYS A 546 -14.31 -4.41 18.39
C CYS A 546 -12.87 -4.57 17.89
N PHE A 547 -12.16 -3.50 17.51
CA PHE A 547 -10.84 -3.54 16.85
C PHE A 547 -9.89 -2.42 17.28
#